data_AF-F8ERW3-F1
#
_entry.id   AF-F8ERW3-F1
#
_cell.length_a   1.000
_cell.length_b   1.000
_cell.length_c   1.000
_cell.angle_alpha   90.00
_cell.angle_beta   90.00
_cell.angle_gamma   90.00
#
_symmetry.space_group_name_H-M   'P 1'
#
loop_
_entity.id
_entity.type
_entity.pdbx_description
1 polymer ?
#
loop_
_entity_poly.entity_id
_entity_poly.type
_entity_poly.pdbx_seq_one_letter_code
_entity_poly.pdbx_strand_id
1 'polypeptide(L)'
;MVNQTSNASAYSANCKAVAKVFVETSRNGAEFDQPISMDELVKRTGLSKEDVKKGIADLGDDKILYQGDDQPIAPHAELFAIFDSFWEAWDPADDALTLAKAMIKDSAFPTDPAQISDRMAWEARRLNPAMTYLLDHHFANAHDSDKGAPLIYNLLVKTAETKQFVSNMVTN
;
A
#
# COMPACT_ATOMS: atom_id res chain seq x y z
N MET A 1 -3.32 -0.25 -22.31
CA MET A 1 -4.08 0.46 -21.26
C MET A 1 -4.62 -0.54 -20.24
N VAL A 2 -3.89 -0.79 -19.15
CA VAL A 2 -4.51 -1.38 -17.96
C VAL A 2 -5.37 -0.27 -17.37
N ASN A 3 -6.68 -0.53 -17.30
CA ASN A 3 -7.71 0.46 -17.08
C ASN A 3 -7.69 0.94 -15.61
N GLN A 4 -6.76 1.81 -15.21
CA GLN A 4 -6.77 2.42 -13.87
C GLN A 4 -8.06 3.22 -13.60
N THR A 5 -8.76 3.64 -14.66
CA THR A 5 -10.09 4.29 -14.57
C THR A 5 -11.19 3.39 -14.01
N SER A 6 -11.03 2.06 -13.94
CA SER A 6 -12.09 1.17 -13.40
C SER A 6 -12.11 1.00 -11.88
N ASN A 7 -11.05 1.37 -11.15
CA ASN A 7 -11.01 1.20 -9.68
C ASN A 7 -11.50 2.42 -8.90
N ALA A 8 -11.40 3.63 -9.47
CA ALA A 8 -11.88 4.83 -8.80
C ALA A 8 -13.41 4.82 -8.58
N SER A 9 -14.19 4.18 -9.45
CA SER A 9 -15.65 4.05 -9.27
C SER A 9 -16.07 2.86 -8.39
N ALA A 10 -15.15 1.97 -8.02
CA ALA A 10 -15.47 0.76 -7.25
C ALA A 10 -15.68 1.05 -5.76
N TYR A 11 -15.01 2.06 -5.22
CA TYR A 11 -15.08 2.41 -3.80
C TYR A 11 -16.13 3.49 -3.51
N SER A 12 -16.95 3.26 -2.49
CA SER A 12 -17.96 4.22 -2.04
C SER A 12 -17.33 5.52 -1.54
N ALA A 13 -18.13 6.59 -1.46
CA ALA A 13 -17.66 7.87 -0.91
C ALA A 13 -17.21 7.73 0.56
N ASN A 14 -17.92 6.92 1.35
CA ASN A 14 -17.58 6.65 2.74
C ASN A 14 -16.26 5.87 2.86
N CYS A 15 -16.07 4.84 2.03
CA CYS A 15 -14.84 4.07 1.93
C CYS A 15 -13.63 4.97 1.66
N LYS A 16 -13.73 5.83 0.63
CA LYS A 16 -12.67 6.78 0.29
C LYS A 16 -12.40 7.79 1.40
N ALA A 17 -13.45 8.30 2.06
CA ALA A 17 -13.28 9.23 3.18
C ALA A 17 -12.49 8.60 4.33
N VAL A 18 -12.78 7.34 4.68
CA VAL A 18 -12.05 6.60 5.72
C VAL A 18 -10.61 6.31 5.26
N ALA A 19 -10.42 5.78 4.05
CA ALA A 19 -9.09 5.46 3.51
C ALA A 19 -8.18 6.69 3.47
N LYS A 20 -8.72 7.84 3.06
CA LYS A 20 -8.00 9.11 2.99
C LYS A 20 -7.39 9.49 4.34
N VAL A 21 -8.12 9.28 5.44
CA VAL A 21 -7.60 9.59 6.78
C VAL A 21 -6.37 8.74 7.09
N PHE A 22 -6.36 7.46 6.75
CA PHE A 22 -5.18 6.60 6.95
C PHE A 22 -4.02 7.01 6.05
N VAL A 23 -4.27 7.27 4.76
CA VAL A 23 -3.24 7.73 3.81
C VAL A 23 -2.57 9.02 4.30
N GLU A 24 -3.35 10.05 4.63
CA GLU A 24 -2.82 11.37 5.03
C GLU A 24 -2.14 11.37 6.41
N THR A 25 -2.40 10.36 7.25
CA THR A 25 -1.77 10.25 8.58
C THR A 25 -0.56 9.33 8.60
N SER A 26 -0.44 8.44 7.62
CA SER A 26 0.57 7.41 7.59
C SER A 26 1.98 7.97 7.54
N ARG A 27 2.87 7.37 8.33
CA ARG A 27 4.30 7.67 8.33
C ARG A 27 5.09 6.77 7.40
N ASN A 28 4.68 5.52 7.26
CA ASN A 28 5.45 4.47 6.59
C ASN A 28 4.66 3.69 5.55
N GLY A 29 3.34 3.89 5.41
CA GLY A 29 2.51 3.09 4.52
C GLY A 29 2.53 1.59 4.88
N ALA A 30 2.55 1.31 6.17
CA ALA A 30 2.77 -0.02 6.74
C ALA A 30 1.53 -0.54 7.47
N GLU A 31 1.44 -1.87 7.63
CA GLU A 31 0.46 -2.46 8.52
C GLU A 31 0.60 -1.92 9.96
N PHE A 32 -0.52 -1.69 10.63
CA PHE A 32 -0.59 -1.06 11.96
C PHE A 32 0.00 0.35 12.04
N ASP A 33 0.24 1.03 10.92
CA ASP A 33 0.76 2.40 10.96
C ASP A 33 -0.33 3.40 11.37
N GLN A 34 -0.04 4.19 12.40
CA GLN A 34 -0.93 5.18 13.01
C GLN A 34 -2.38 4.68 13.23
N PRO A 35 -2.64 3.70 14.12
CA PRO A 35 -4.00 3.25 14.39
C PRO A 35 -4.88 4.39 14.93
N ILE A 36 -6.14 4.43 14.49
CA ILE A 36 -7.08 5.54 14.79
C ILE A 36 -8.34 4.98 15.43
N SER A 37 -8.84 5.63 16.48
CA SER A 37 -10.11 5.22 17.10
C SER A 37 -11.31 5.57 16.22
N MET A 38 -12.43 4.86 16.44
CA MET A 38 -13.70 5.15 15.76
C MET A 38 -14.13 6.62 15.94
N ASP A 39 -14.03 7.16 17.15
CA ASP A 39 -14.41 8.56 17.43
C ASP A 39 -13.55 9.57 16.67
N GLU A 40 -12.25 9.31 16.54
CA GLU A 40 -11.36 10.19 15.78
C GLU A 40 -11.62 10.08 14.27
N LEU A 41 -11.95 8.89 13.74
CA LEU A 41 -12.41 8.75 12.35
C LEU A 41 -13.70 9.52 12.08
N VAL A 42 -14.70 9.42 12.96
CA VAL A 42 -15.93 10.21 12.89
C VAL A 42 -15.61 11.70 12.83
N LYS A 43 -14.74 12.17 13.73
CA LYS A 43 -14.33 13.58 13.78
C LYS A 43 -13.57 14.04 12.52
N ARG A 44 -12.63 13.24 12.02
CA ARG A 44 -11.79 13.60 10.85
C ARG A 44 -12.55 13.54 9.53
N THR A 45 -13.44 12.57 9.39
CA THR A 45 -14.25 12.41 8.17
C THR A 45 -15.46 13.33 8.16
N GLY A 46 -15.95 13.75 9.33
CA GLY A 46 -17.22 14.48 9.48
C GLY A 46 -18.46 13.62 9.20
N LEU A 47 -18.29 12.31 9.04
CA LEU A 47 -19.37 11.35 8.79
C LEU A 47 -20.04 10.91 10.09
N SER A 48 -21.24 10.34 9.97
CA SER A 48 -21.86 9.63 11.09
C SER A 48 -21.06 8.37 11.44
N LYS A 49 -21.13 7.90 12.70
CA LYS A 49 -20.50 6.64 13.12
C LYS A 49 -20.94 5.45 12.26
N GLU A 50 -22.22 5.40 11.89
CA GLU A 50 -22.75 4.36 11.01
C GLU A 50 -22.17 4.43 9.58
N ASP A 51 -21.94 5.63 9.06
CA ASP A 51 -21.34 5.79 7.74
C ASP A 51 -19.83 5.51 7.73
N VAL A 52 -19.12 5.80 8.83
CA VAL A 52 -17.74 5.33 9.03
C VAL A 52 -17.68 3.81 9.06
N LYS A 53 -18.59 3.14 9.79
CA LYS A 53 -18.69 1.67 9.82
C LYS A 53 -18.94 1.08 8.44
N LYS A 54 -19.82 1.69 7.64
CA LYS A 54 -20.01 1.28 6.24
C LYS A 54 -18.74 1.47 5.42
N GLY A 55 -18.04 2.60 5.59
CA GLY A 55 -16.78 2.85 4.90
C GLY A 55 -15.70 1.82 5.25
N ILE A 56 -15.61 1.41 6.51
CA ILE A 56 -14.71 0.34 6.97
C ILE A 56 -15.14 -1.02 6.39
N ALA A 57 -16.44 -1.33 6.41
CA ALA A 57 -16.95 -2.58 5.84
C ALA A 57 -16.70 -2.67 4.32
N ASP A 58 -16.84 -1.56 3.61
CA ASP A 58 -16.54 -1.45 2.17
C ASP A 58 -15.03 -1.57 1.88
N LEU A 59 -14.16 -1.21 2.83
CA LEU A 59 -12.72 -1.40 2.71
C LEU A 59 -12.31 -2.87 2.82
N GLY A 60 -13.00 -3.64 3.66
CA GLY A 60 -12.71 -5.05 3.90
C GLY A 60 -11.55 -5.30 4.85
N ASP A 61 -11.47 -6.55 5.33
CA ASP A 61 -10.44 -7.00 6.29
C ASP A 61 -9.03 -7.06 5.65
N ASP A 62 -8.95 -7.05 4.33
CA ASP A 62 -7.71 -6.97 3.53
C ASP A 62 -7.08 -5.58 3.55
N LYS A 63 -7.82 -4.53 3.93
CA LYS A 63 -7.32 -3.14 3.97
C LYS A 63 -7.34 -2.52 5.35
N ILE A 64 -8.22 -3.00 6.22
CA ILE A 64 -8.37 -2.50 7.57
C ILE A 64 -8.44 -3.66 8.55
N LEU A 65 -7.65 -3.56 9.61
CA LEU A 65 -7.69 -4.46 10.75
C LEU A 65 -8.64 -3.85 11.80
N TYR A 66 -9.90 -4.29 11.79
CA TYR A 66 -10.94 -3.78 12.67
C TYR A 66 -11.42 -4.85 13.67
N GLN A 67 -11.32 -4.55 14.96
CA GLN A 67 -11.69 -5.47 16.04
C GLN A 67 -12.86 -4.98 16.90
N GLY A 68 -13.54 -3.90 16.49
CA GLY A 68 -14.68 -3.32 17.19
C GLY A 68 -14.47 -1.87 17.65
N ASP A 69 -15.56 -1.21 18.05
CA ASP A 69 -15.60 0.24 18.32
C ASP A 69 -14.63 0.70 19.43
N ASP A 70 -14.32 -0.18 20.39
CA ASP A 70 -13.46 0.13 21.55
C ASP A 70 -11.97 -0.14 21.28
N GLN A 71 -11.62 -0.70 20.12
CA GLN A 71 -10.24 -0.96 19.70
C GLN A 71 -9.79 0.06 18.65
N PRO A 72 -8.52 0.48 18.66
CA PRO A 72 -7.96 1.25 17.55
C PRO A 72 -8.10 0.46 16.24
N ILE A 73 -8.54 1.16 15.20
CA ILE A 73 -8.63 0.63 13.84
C ILE A 73 -7.27 0.84 13.19
N ALA A 74 -6.66 -0.24 12.74
CA ALA A 74 -5.34 -0.22 12.12
C ALA A 74 -5.45 -0.42 10.59
N PRO A 75 -4.61 0.23 9.78
CA PRO A 75 -4.53 -0.07 8.37
C PRO A 75 -3.75 -1.37 8.13
N HIS A 76 -4.10 -2.08 7.07
CA HIS A 76 -3.27 -3.09 6.42
C HIS A 76 -2.43 -2.43 5.31
N ALA A 77 -1.28 -3.01 4.95
CA ALA A 77 -0.37 -2.43 3.96
C ALA A 77 -1.03 -2.25 2.57
N GLU A 78 -1.95 -3.16 2.20
CA GLU A 78 -2.70 -3.09 0.95
C GLU A 78 -3.57 -1.83 0.81
N LEU A 79 -3.99 -1.22 1.92
CA LEU A 79 -4.71 0.05 1.87
C LEU A 79 -3.88 1.10 1.12
N PHE A 80 -2.59 1.22 1.45
CA PHE A 80 -1.71 2.21 0.84
C PHE A 80 -1.34 1.85 -0.60
N ALA A 81 -1.15 0.57 -0.89
CA ALA A 81 -0.88 0.07 -2.25
C ALA A 81 -2.00 0.41 -3.25
N ILE A 82 -3.23 0.62 -2.76
CA ILE A 82 -4.40 0.95 -3.58
C ILE A 82 -4.72 2.44 -3.53
N PHE A 83 -4.70 3.04 -2.34
CA PHE A 83 -5.28 4.35 -2.13
C PHE A 83 -4.30 5.52 -2.21
N ASP A 84 -2.99 5.27 -2.15
CA ASP A 84 -2.00 6.37 -2.25
C ASP A 84 -2.15 7.15 -3.57
N SER A 85 -2.47 6.48 -4.67
CA SER A 85 -2.64 7.12 -6.00
C SER A 85 -3.73 8.20 -6.04
N PHE A 86 -4.65 8.24 -5.07
CA PHE A 86 -5.69 9.26 -5.00
C PHE A 86 -5.23 10.57 -4.34
N TRP A 87 -4.24 10.52 -3.45
CA TRP A 87 -3.93 11.64 -2.55
C TRP A 87 -2.44 11.93 -2.38
N GLU A 88 -1.57 10.98 -2.67
CA GLU A 88 -0.12 11.17 -2.66
C GLU A 88 0.39 11.65 -4.02
N ALA A 89 1.64 12.13 -4.04
CA ALA A 89 2.30 12.55 -5.28
C ALA A 89 2.85 11.38 -6.12
N TRP A 90 2.72 10.15 -5.63
CA TRP A 90 3.18 8.91 -6.27
C TRP A 90 2.02 7.95 -6.52
N ASP A 91 2.22 7.03 -7.46
CA ASP A 91 1.30 5.92 -7.75
C ASP A 91 2.02 4.60 -7.43
N PRO A 92 1.51 3.77 -6.50
CA PRO A 92 2.16 2.51 -6.12
C PRO A 92 2.36 1.53 -7.28
N ALA A 93 1.49 1.50 -8.29
CA ALA A 93 1.63 0.60 -9.44
C ALA A 93 2.76 1.07 -10.38
N ASP A 94 2.86 2.38 -10.62
CA ASP A 94 3.95 2.96 -11.41
C ASP A 94 5.30 2.82 -10.69
N ASP A 95 5.31 3.00 -9.37
CA ASP A 95 6.49 2.80 -8.54
C ASP A 95 6.89 1.33 -8.47
N ALA A 96 5.93 0.41 -8.35
CA ALA A 96 6.18 -1.03 -8.43
C ALA A 96 6.81 -1.43 -9.77
N LEU A 97 6.32 -0.86 -10.88
CA LEU A 97 6.92 -1.07 -12.20
C LEU A 97 8.35 -0.53 -12.27
N THR A 98 8.60 0.64 -11.69
CA THR A 98 9.93 1.26 -11.62
C THR A 98 10.90 0.40 -10.81
N LEU A 99 10.47 -0.07 -9.64
CA LEU A 99 11.22 -0.99 -8.77
C LEU A 99 11.52 -2.31 -9.50
N ALA A 100 10.51 -2.95 -10.11
CA ALA A 100 10.67 -4.20 -10.84
C ALA A 100 11.66 -4.07 -12.02
N LYS A 101 11.61 -2.96 -12.78
CA LYS A 101 12.57 -2.66 -13.84
C LYS A 101 14.00 -2.55 -13.30
N ALA A 102 14.18 -1.90 -12.16
CA ALA A 102 15.49 -1.77 -11.52
C ALA A 102 16.03 -3.14 -11.07
N MET A 103 15.18 -3.95 -10.42
CA MET A 103 15.52 -5.30 -9.98
C MET A 103 15.97 -6.21 -11.14
N ILE A 104 15.34 -6.10 -12.32
CA ILE A 104 15.69 -6.94 -13.48
C ILE A 104 16.95 -6.45 -14.18
N LYS A 105 17.08 -5.13 -14.37
CA LYS A 105 18.15 -4.52 -15.15
C LYS A 105 19.53 -4.72 -14.51
N ASP A 106 19.60 -4.65 -13.19
CA ASP A 106 20.85 -4.78 -12.44
C ASP A 106 20.90 -6.13 -11.71
N SER A 107 21.86 -6.98 -12.08
CA SER A 107 22.05 -8.26 -11.39
C SER A 107 22.58 -8.11 -9.96
N ALA A 108 23.15 -6.95 -9.62
CA ALA A 108 23.61 -6.58 -8.29
C ALA A 108 22.60 -5.68 -7.54
N PHE A 109 21.37 -5.54 -8.05
CA PHE A 109 20.33 -4.82 -7.33
C PHE A 109 20.09 -5.47 -5.96
N PRO A 110 20.03 -4.69 -4.86
CA PRO A 110 19.90 -5.25 -3.52
C PRO A 110 18.55 -5.94 -3.34
N THR A 111 18.53 -6.96 -2.49
CA THR A 111 17.30 -7.64 -2.06
C THR A 111 16.84 -7.19 -0.67
N ASP A 112 17.69 -6.51 0.09
CA ASP A 112 17.36 -5.91 1.38
C ASP A 112 16.62 -4.58 1.17
N PRO A 113 15.38 -4.42 1.64
CA PRO A 113 14.61 -3.19 1.46
C PRO A 113 15.28 -1.91 1.97
N ALA A 114 16.12 -1.99 3.02
CA ALA A 114 16.85 -0.81 3.49
C ALA A 114 17.86 -0.33 2.44
N GLN A 115 18.55 -1.27 1.80
CA GLN A 115 19.47 -0.96 0.72
C GLN A 115 18.74 -0.54 -0.56
N ILE A 116 17.54 -1.08 -0.82
CA ILE A 116 16.67 -0.64 -1.92
C ILE A 116 16.24 0.82 -1.70
N SER A 117 15.79 1.16 -0.49
CA SER A 117 15.44 2.52 -0.06
C SER A 117 16.58 3.50 -0.36
N ASP A 118 17.79 3.19 0.11
CA ASP A 118 18.98 4.00 -0.15
C ASP A 118 19.31 4.12 -1.65
N ARG A 119 19.21 3.00 -2.37
CA ARG A 119 19.53 2.92 -3.81
C ARG A 119 18.57 3.74 -4.67
N MET A 120 17.30 3.78 -4.30
CA MET A 120 16.24 4.48 -5.03
C MET A 120 15.96 5.88 -4.50
N ALA A 121 16.55 6.24 -3.34
CA ALA A 121 16.24 7.44 -2.59
C ALA A 121 14.73 7.55 -2.29
N TRP A 122 14.11 6.43 -1.93
CA TRP A 122 12.70 6.33 -1.58
C TRP A 122 12.53 6.03 -0.11
N GLU A 123 11.90 6.97 0.61
CA GLU A 123 11.48 6.74 1.99
C GLU A 123 10.52 5.56 2.09
N ALA A 124 10.46 4.95 3.28
CA ALA A 124 9.59 3.81 3.55
C ALA A 124 8.12 4.05 3.19
N ARG A 125 7.62 5.28 3.42
CA ARG A 125 6.25 5.71 3.08
C ARG A 125 5.87 5.45 1.61
N ARG A 126 6.84 5.56 0.71
CA ARG A 126 6.68 5.33 -0.72
C ARG A 126 7.09 3.90 -1.11
N LEU A 127 8.16 3.37 -0.52
CA LEU A 127 8.68 2.05 -0.87
C LEU A 127 7.75 0.91 -0.42
N ASN A 128 7.16 0.98 0.76
CA ASN A 128 6.27 -0.07 1.27
C ASN A 128 5.08 -0.32 0.35
N PRO A 129 4.26 0.68 -0.05
CA PRO A 129 3.16 0.48 -0.99
C PRO A 129 3.59 -0.14 -2.32
N ALA A 130 4.74 0.26 -2.87
CA ALA A 130 5.27 -0.30 -4.11
C ALA A 130 5.67 -1.78 -3.96
N MET A 131 6.28 -2.15 -2.83
CA MET A 131 6.60 -3.55 -2.53
C MET A 131 5.32 -4.37 -2.31
N THR A 132 4.38 -3.87 -1.51
CA THR A 132 3.09 -4.54 -1.26
C THR A 132 2.34 -4.77 -2.56
N TYR A 133 2.33 -3.81 -3.49
CA TYR A 133 1.74 -3.98 -4.81
C TYR A 133 2.37 -5.16 -5.58
N LEU A 134 3.71 -5.28 -5.58
CA LEU A 134 4.37 -6.40 -6.25
C LEU A 134 4.00 -7.75 -5.63
N LEU A 135 3.79 -7.80 -4.31
CA LEU A 135 3.48 -9.05 -3.59
C LEU A 135 2.03 -9.47 -3.76
N ASP A 136 1.09 -8.54 -3.62
CA ASP A 136 -0.35 -8.78 -3.77
C ASP A 136 -0.68 -9.32 -5.18
N HIS A 137 0.03 -8.80 -6.19
CA HIS A 137 -0.08 -9.26 -7.57
C HIS A 137 0.83 -10.46 -7.92
N HIS A 138 1.55 -11.03 -6.94
CA HIS A 138 2.47 -12.16 -7.12
C HIS A 138 3.57 -11.91 -8.17
N PHE A 139 3.98 -10.65 -8.35
CA PHE A 139 5.07 -10.27 -9.25
C PHE A 139 6.44 -10.41 -8.58
N ALA A 140 6.51 -10.49 -7.26
CA ALA A 140 7.74 -10.72 -6.51
C ALA A 140 7.45 -11.54 -5.24
N ASN A 141 8.50 -12.09 -4.64
CA ASN A 141 8.42 -12.73 -3.33
C ASN A 141 9.09 -11.84 -2.28
N ALA A 142 8.58 -11.86 -1.06
CA ALA A 142 9.25 -11.23 0.09
C ALA A 142 9.23 -12.13 1.31
N HIS A 143 10.02 -11.73 2.29
CA HIS A 143 9.92 -12.23 3.65
C HIS A 143 9.56 -11.05 4.55
N ASP A 144 8.57 -11.27 5.42
CA ASP A 144 8.12 -10.25 6.36
C ASP A 144 9.22 -9.89 7.35
N SER A 145 9.24 -8.63 7.77
CA SER A 145 10.13 -8.21 8.84
C SER A 145 9.56 -8.62 10.20
N ASP A 146 10.32 -9.41 10.97
CA ASP A 146 9.97 -9.72 12.38
C ASP A 146 10.04 -8.50 13.32
N LYS A 147 10.56 -7.36 12.83
CA LYS A 147 10.83 -6.15 13.61
C LYS A 147 9.99 -5.01 13.05
N GLY A 148 9.27 -4.30 13.92
CA GLY A 148 8.49 -3.09 13.62
C GLY A 148 9.35 -1.91 13.16
N ALA A 149 10.07 -2.11 12.06
CA ALA A 149 10.89 -1.15 11.35
C ALA A 149 10.01 -0.35 10.37
N PRO A 150 10.50 0.80 9.88
CA PRO A 150 9.74 1.56 8.89
C PRO A 150 9.49 0.77 7.60
N LEU A 151 10.35 -0.19 7.25
CA LEU A 151 10.18 -1.09 6.11
C LEU A 151 9.58 -2.43 6.56
N ILE A 152 8.50 -2.87 5.91
CA ILE A 152 7.68 -4.02 6.36
C ILE A 152 8.19 -5.40 5.88
N TYR A 153 9.18 -5.42 4.99
CA TYR A 153 9.84 -6.62 4.52
C TYR A 153 11.33 -6.57 4.86
N ASN A 154 11.96 -7.73 5.07
CA ASN A 154 13.42 -7.82 5.24
C ASN A 154 14.13 -8.37 4.00
N LEU A 155 13.37 -8.85 3.02
CA LEU A 155 13.87 -9.40 1.77
C LEU A 155 12.83 -9.19 0.67
N LEU A 156 13.25 -8.73 -0.52
CA LEU A 156 12.45 -8.67 -1.74
C LEU A 156 13.22 -9.35 -2.88
N VAL A 157 12.59 -10.34 -3.51
CA VAL A 157 13.20 -11.21 -4.52
C VAL A 157 12.41 -11.16 -5.82
N LYS A 158 13.11 -10.85 -6.92
CA LYS A 158 12.54 -10.96 -8.27
C LYS A 158 12.32 -12.43 -8.63
N THR A 159 11.22 -12.71 -9.31
CA THR A 159 10.83 -14.02 -9.83
C THR A 159 10.75 -14.00 -11.36
N ALA A 160 10.25 -15.08 -11.96
CA ALA A 160 9.94 -15.08 -13.39
C ALA A 160 8.80 -14.10 -13.72
N GLU A 161 7.83 -14.01 -12.80
CA GLU A 161 6.65 -13.13 -12.87
C GLU A 161 7.07 -11.66 -12.86
N THR A 162 8.12 -11.27 -12.12
CA THR A 162 8.66 -9.89 -12.19
C THR A 162 9.03 -9.52 -13.63
N LYS A 163 9.69 -10.42 -14.36
CA LYS A 163 10.09 -10.20 -15.76
C LYS A 163 8.90 -10.12 -16.70
N GLN A 164 7.91 -10.98 -16.48
CA GLN A 164 6.68 -10.98 -17.25
C GLN A 164 5.88 -9.68 -17.03
N PHE A 165 5.76 -9.23 -15.79
CA PHE A 165 5.12 -7.96 -15.42
C PHE A 165 5.76 -6.79 -16.17
N VAL A 166 7.09 -6.65 -16.10
CA VAL A 166 7.79 -5.57 -16.83
C VAL A 166 7.60 -5.68 -18.34
N SER A 167 7.62 -6.89 -18.90
CA SER A 167 7.45 -7.09 -20.35
C SER A 167 6.05 -6.67 -20.81
N ASN A 168 5.01 -7.08 -20.08
CA ASN A 168 3.61 -6.78 -20.41
C ASN A 168 3.29 -5.28 -20.35
N MET A 169 4.00 -4.53 -19.51
CA MET A 169 3.81 -3.08 -19.36
C MET A 169 4.60 -2.25 -20.37
N VAL A 170 5.60 -2.84 -21.05
CA VAL A 170 6.37 -2.17 -22.13
C VAL A 170 5.72 -2.39 -23.51
N THR A 171 4.96 -3.47 -23.67
CA THR A 171 4.24 -3.79 -24.91
C THR A 171 2.86 -3.12 -25.06
N ASN A 172 2.46 -2.31 -24.09
CA ASN A 172 1.14 -1.65 -24.00
C ASN A 172 1.26 -0.12 -23.99
#